data_AF-A0A6J8CAI2-F1
#
_entry.id   AF-A0A6J8CAI2-F1
#
_cell.length_a   1.000
_cell.length_b   1.000
_cell.length_c   1.000
_cell.angle_alpha   90.00
_cell.angle_beta   90.00
_cell.angle_gamma   90.00
#
_symmetry.space_group_name_H-M   'P 1'
#
loop_
_entity.id
_entity.type
_entity.pdbx_description
1 polymer ?
#
loop_
_entity_poly.entity_id
_entity_poly.type
_entity_poly.pdbx_seq_one_letter_code
_entity_poly.pdbx_strand_id
1 'polypeptide(L)'
;MLGFIKIRYPTKSKIFLSVRNKKGEKYEPDTLKSIQSSINRHLSEKSDVNILTDKDFQHSRDVLSAKKKDLKSKGIGNRKRKADAFTEEEIDQLYSRNLLGTSNPDALINTVWLNNAMHFGMRSSQEHQDMKFGDIEMKVTSGGVQYFEFTERQTNSRKGEGSVRAFAPKMFATSDNPRCPVKTFKTYMNRRPTDSLKPDSKFYLSILPRYHNKGHDDFDTENTNIWYNMQPMDKNKLGELVKVMSEKGG
;
A
#
# COMPACT_ATOMS: atom_id res chain seq x y z
N MET A 1 62.97 20.63 -18.46
CA MET A 1 62.61 19.53 -17.54
C MET A 1 61.27 19.91 -16.89
N LEU A 2 60.15 19.53 -17.51
CA LEU A 2 58.81 19.96 -17.09
C LEU A 2 58.20 18.92 -16.14
N GLY A 3 57.75 19.41 -14.98
CA GLY A 3 57.25 18.62 -13.86
C GLY A 3 55.95 17.88 -14.17
N PHE A 4 55.93 16.60 -13.80
CA PHE A 4 54.73 15.77 -13.82
C PHE A 4 53.79 16.19 -12.69
N ILE A 5 52.72 16.90 -13.04
CA ILE A 5 51.57 17.10 -12.16
C ILE A 5 50.83 15.77 -12.05
N LYS A 6 51.07 15.05 -10.96
CA LYS A 6 50.29 13.86 -10.55
C LYS A 6 48.85 14.31 -10.27
N ILE A 7 47.94 14.09 -11.22
CA ILE A 7 46.49 14.21 -10.96
C ILE A 7 46.11 13.11 -9.97
N ARG A 8 45.99 13.50 -8.70
CA ARG A 8 45.60 12.63 -7.60
C ARG A 8 44.09 12.38 -7.72
N TYR A 9 43.70 11.25 -8.32
CA TYR A 9 42.30 10.82 -8.35
C TYR A 9 41.73 10.83 -6.93
N PRO A 10 40.65 11.59 -6.63
CA PRO A 10 40.01 11.52 -5.33
C PRO A 10 39.47 10.10 -5.12
N THR A 11 39.80 9.51 -3.97
CA THR A 11 39.36 8.17 -3.50
C THR A 11 37.93 7.85 -3.93
N LYS A 12 37.71 6.62 -4.45
CA LYS A 12 36.46 6.09 -5.07
C LYS A 12 35.14 6.53 -4.40
N SER A 13 35.13 6.75 -3.08
CA SER A 13 33.96 7.16 -2.27
C SER A 13 33.71 8.67 -2.16
N LYS A 14 34.72 9.53 -2.37
CA LYS A 14 34.60 10.99 -2.17
C LYS A 14 33.62 11.64 -3.15
N ILE A 15 33.48 11.08 -4.34
CA ILE A 15 32.57 11.58 -5.37
C ILE A 15 31.16 11.69 -4.80
N PHE A 16 30.62 10.62 -4.20
CA PHE A 16 29.22 10.63 -3.72
C PHE A 16 28.99 11.52 -2.48
N LEU A 17 30.03 11.91 -1.76
CA LEU A 17 29.94 12.81 -0.61
C LEU A 17 29.93 14.28 -1.02
N SER A 18 30.70 14.63 -2.06
CA SER A 18 30.91 16.01 -2.50
C SER A 18 29.99 16.49 -3.61
N VAL A 19 29.29 15.59 -4.31
CA VAL A 19 28.44 15.97 -5.45
C VAL A 19 27.31 16.92 -5.02
N ARG A 20 27.17 18.04 -5.76
CA ARG A 20 26.18 19.12 -5.57
C ARG A 20 25.65 19.57 -6.92
N ASN A 21 24.43 20.13 -6.94
CA ASN A 21 23.85 20.67 -8.17
C ASN A 21 24.53 21.99 -8.60
N LYS A 22 24.11 22.55 -9.75
CA LYS A 22 24.65 23.83 -10.26
C LYS A 22 24.48 25.01 -9.29
N LYS A 23 23.54 24.92 -8.35
CA LYS A 23 23.27 25.92 -7.31
C LYS A 23 24.04 25.65 -6.00
N GLY A 24 24.87 24.60 -5.95
CA GLY A 24 25.60 24.19 -4.74
C GLY A 24 24.77 23.36 -3.74
N GLU A 25 23.54 23.01 -4.07
CA GLU A 25 22.64 22.27 -3.17
C GLU A 25 22.86 20.76 -3.26
N LYS A 26 22.41 20.04 -2.24
CA LYS A 26 22.47 18.57 -2.19
C LYS A 26 21.47 17.98 -3.17
N TYR A 27 21.88 16.92 -3.87
CA TYR A 27 20.96 16.15 -4.72
C TYR A 27 20.01 15.28 -3.90
N GLU A 28 18.82 15.01 -4.45
CA GLU A 28 17.90 14.02 -3.91
C GLU A 28 18.47 12.59 -3.97
N PRO A 29 18.02 11.68 -3.08
CA PRO A 29 18.48 10.30 -3.05
C PRO A 29 18.39 9.56 -4.39
N ASP A 30 17.31 9.78 -5.14
CA ASP A 30 17.11 9.14 -6.45
C ASP A 30 18.04 9.71 -7.52
N THR A 31 18.30 11.02 -7.49
CA THR A 31 19.27 11.65 -8.40
C THR A 31 20.67 11.11 -8.18
N LEU A 32 21.06 10.84 -6.93
CA LEU A 32 22.34 10.18 -6.64
C LEU A 32 22.41 8.75 -7.20
N LYS A 33 21.28 8.02 -7.23
CA LYS A 33 21.20 6.71 -7.90
C LYS A 33 21.40 6.86 -9.41
N SER A 34 20.74 7.83 -10.04
CA SER A 34 20.88 8.12 -11.47
C SER A 34 22.31 8.54 -11.84
N ILE A 35 22.97 9.34 -11.01
CA ILE A 35 24.39 9.69 -11.17
C ILE A 35 25.27 8.43 -11.12
N GLN A 36 25.07 7.56 -10.13
CA GLN A 36 25.83 6.31 -10.01
C GLN A 36 25.64 5.42 -11.26
N SER A 37 24.41 5.25 -11.74
CA SER A 37 24.12 4.49 -12.96
C SER A 37 24.76 5.13 -14.21
N SER A 38 24.78 6.46 -14.29
CA SER A 38 25.39 7.17 -15.42
C SER A 38 26.90 7.04 -15.44
N ILE A 39 27.55 7.10 -14.27
CA ILE A 39 28.98 6.82 -14.12
C ILE A 39 29.27 5.37 -14.50
N ASN A 40 28.48 4.42 -14.02
CA ASN A 40 28.65 3.00 -14.37
C ASN A 40 28.57 2.78 -15.88
N ARG A 41 27.56 3.35 -16.55
CA ARG A 41 27.41 3.27 -18.01
C ARG A 41 28.65 3.83 -18.73
N HIS A 42 29.15 4.99 -18.29
CA HIS A 42 30.34 5.58 -18.88
C HIS A 42 31.60 4.74 -18.69
N LEU A 43 31.74 4.09 -17.52
CA LEU A 43 32.88 3.22 -17.23
C LEU A 43 32.80 1.91 -18.00
N SER A 44 31.61 1.33 -18.16
CA SER A 44 31.41 0.09 -18.93
C SER A 44 31.71 0.27 -20.42
N GLU A 45 31.60 1.49 -20.96
CA GLU A 45 32.01 1.80 -22.34
C GLU A 45 33.52 1.84 -22.52
N LYS A 46 34.29 1.99 -21.43
CA LYS A 46 35.75 2.25 -21.46
C LYS A 46 36.59 1.18 -20.75
N SER A 47 35.96 0.31 -19.97
CA SER A 47 36.61 -0.69 -19.12
C SER A 47 35.61 -1.76 -18.67
N ASP A 48 36.09 -2.93 -18.26
CA ASP A 48 35.27 -4.00 -17.67
C ASP A 48 34.89 -3.76 -16.20
N VAL A 49 34.96 -2.51 -15.73
CA VAL A 49 34.66 -2.16 -14.35
C VAL A 49 33.16 -1.92 -14.17
N ASN A 50 32.57 -2.60 -13.18
CA ASN A 50 31.18 -2.41 -12.78
C ASN A 50 31.08 -1.94 -11.33
N ILE A 51 30.88 -0.63 -11.16
CA ILE A 51 30.81 0.00 -9.82
C ILE A 51 29.55 -0.39 -9.03
N LEU A 52 28.55 -0.98 -9.70
CA LEU A 52 27.31 -1.44 -9.06
C LEU A 52 27.47 -2.82 -8.43
N THR A 53 28.32 -3.69 -8.97
CA THR A 53 28.45 -5.09 -8.51
C THR A 53 29.83 -5.43 -7.95
N ASP A 54 30.90 -4.84 -8.47
CA ASP A 54 32.26 -5.28 -8.17
C ASP A 54 32.63 -5.03 -6.70
N LYS A 55 33.36 -5.96 -6.10
CA LYS A 55 33.74 -5.94 -4.67
C LYS A 55 34.56 -4.70 -4.33
N ASP A 56 35.42 -4.26 -5.25
CA ASP A 56 36.27 -3.07 -5.14
C ASP A 56 35.50 -1.75 -4.92
N PHE A 57 34.19 -1.74 -5.17
CA PHE A 57 33.32 -0.58 -5.02
C PHE A 57 32.31 -0.74 -3.88
N GLN A 58 32.39 -1.80 -3.08
CA GLN A 58 31.49 -2.05 -1.95
C GLN A 58 31.46 -0.84 -0.99
N HIS A 59 32.63 -0.38 -0.55
CA HIS A 59 32.73 0.79 0.32
C HIS A 59 32.08 2.05 -0.28
N SER A 60 32.18 2.24 -1.60
CA SER A 60 31.53 3.36 -2.28
C SER A 60 30.00 3.24 -2.26
N ARG A 61 29.47 2.01 -2.41
CA ARG A 61 28.03 1.74 -2.31
C ARG A 61 27.51 1.95 -0.89
N ASP A 62 28.28 1.56 0.11
CA ASP A 62 27.92 1.74 1.52
C ASP A 62 27.86 3.23 1.89
N VAL A 63 28.87 4.02 1.47
CA VAL A 63 28.89 5.48 1.66
C VAL A 63 27.70 6.13 0.96
N LEU A 64 27.39 5.73 -0.28
CA LEU A 64 26.23 6.23 -1.01
C LEU A 64 24.90 5.86 -0.33
N SER A 65 24.79 4.64 0.21
CA SER A 65 23.62 4.17 0.95
C SER A 65 23.41 4.99 2.24
N ALA A 66 24.48 5.18 3.02
CA ALA A 66 24.46 6.02 4.21
C ALA A 66 24.07 7.47 3.88
N LYS A 67 24.60 8.01 2.78
CA LYS A 67 24.25 9.37 2.31
C LYS A 67 22.78 9.48 1.93
N LYS A 68 22.21 8.50 1.22
CA LYS A 68 20.78 8.45 0.89
C LYS A 68 19.91 8.39 2.15
N LYS A 69 20.33 7.63 3.17
CA LYS A 69 19.64 7.56 4.48
C LYS A 69 19.65 8.91 5.20
N ASP A 70 20.79 9.60 5.25
CA ASP A 70 20.94 10.95 5.82
C ASP A 70 20.07 12.01 5.10
N LEU A 71 19.98 11.93 3.78
CA LEU A 71 19.13 12.86 3.01
C LEU A 71 17.64 12.63 3.29
N LYS A 72 17.21 11.36 3.37
CA LYS A 72 15.82 11.00 3.71
C LYS A 72 15.45 11.41 5.14
N SER A 73 16.34 11.24 6.11
CA SER A 73 16.07 11.68 7.50
C SER A 73 15.97 13.21 7.60
N LYS A 74 16.67 13.94 6.73
CA LYS A 74 16.58 15.41 6.60
C LYS A 74 15.40 15.88 5.74
N GLY A 75 14.52 14.99 5.29
CA GLY A 75 13.35 15.34 4.48
C GLY A 75 13.62 15.59 3.00
N ILE A 76 14.88 15.50 2.53
CA ILE A 76 15.26 15.81 1.15
C ILE A 76 14.87 14.64 0.24
N GLY A 77 14.04 14.91 -0.77
CA GLY A 77 13.49 13.89 -1.68
C GLY A 77 12.31 13.09 -1.11
N ASN A 78 11.82 13.45 0.09
CA ASN A 78 10.53 12.95 0.57
C ASN A 78 9.43 13.66 -0.22
N ARG A 79 9.02 13.09 -1.35
CA ARG A 79 7.86 13.59 -2.09
C ARG A 79 6.65 13.56 -1.18
N LYS A 80 5.87 14.65 -1.16
CA LYS A 80 4.52 14.71 -0.58
C LYS A 80 3.58 13.83 -1.40
N ARG A 81 3.76 12.51 -1.33
CA ARG A 81 2.78 11.49 -1.74
C ARG A 81 2.17 10.86 -0.49
N LYS A 82 2.01 11.65 0.57
CA LYS A 82 1.21 11.22 1.70
C LYS A 82 -0.22 11.47 1.25
N ALA A 83 -0.97 10.41 0.98
CA ALA A 83 -2.41 10.53 0.93
C ALA A 83 -2.85 10.98 2.32
N ASP A 84 -3.61 12.08 2.38
CA ASP A 84 -4.20 12.51 3.63
C ASP A 84 -5.25 11.47 4.03
N ALA A 85 -5.34 11.21 5.34
CA ALA A 85 -6.37 10.34 5.85
C ALA A 85 -7.72 11.04 5.74
N PHE A 86 -8.78 10.29 5.46
CA PHE A 86 -10.13 10.85 5.48
C PHE A 86 -10.42 11.48 6.85
N THR A 87 -11.00 12.68 6.86
CA THR A 87 -11.55 13.28 8.09
C THR A 87 -12.85 12.58 8.48
N GLU A 88 -13.32 12.80 9.71
CA GLU A 88 -14.60 12.24 10.16
C GLU A 88 -15.77 12.81 9.33
N GLU A 89 -15.70 14.09 8.99
CA GLU A 89 -16.69 14.78 8.15
C GLU A 89 -16.71 14.22 6.72
N GLU A 90 -15.55 13.93 6.14
CA GLU A 90 -15.48 13.28 4.82
C GLU A 90 -16.08 11.88 4.86
N ILE A 91 -15.78 11.09 5.90
CA ILE A 91 -16.39 9.77 6.10
C ILE A 91 -17.91 9.91 6.22
N ASP A 92 -18.41 10.87 7.01
CA ASP A 92 -19.84 11.14 7.16
C ASP A 92 -20.51 11.47 5.83
N GLN A 93 -19.87 12.30 5.00
CA GLN A 93 -20.35 12.64 3.66
C GLN A 93 -20.38 11.42 2.73
N LEU A 94 -19.35 10.57 2.78
CA LEU A 94 -19.33 9.33 1.98
C LEU A 94 -20.46 8.37 2.40
N TYR A 95 -20.78 8.28 3.70
CA TYR A 95 -21.93 7.50 4.17
C TYR A 95 -23.26 8.11 3.72
N SER A 96 -23.44 9.43 3.85
CA SER A 96 -24.70 10.10 3.47
C SER A 96 -24.99 10.00 1.97
N ARG A 97 -23.93 9.91 1.14
CA ARG A 97 -24.02 9.71 -0.31
C ARG A 97 -24.09 8.23 -0.74
N ASN A 98 -24.21 7.29 0.20
CA ASN A 98 -24.19 5.84 -0.09
C ASN A 98 -22.93 5.38 -0.87
N LEU A 99 -21.79 6.05 -0.65
CA LEU A 99 -20.47 5.62 -1.15
C LEU A 99 -19.76 4.71 -0.16
N LEU A 100 -20.17 4.79 1.12
CA LEU A 100 -19.92 3.84 2.19
C LEU A 100 -21.28 3.37 2.76
N GLY A 101 -21.30 2.18 3.36
CA GLY A 101 -22.50 1.54 3.87
C GLY A 101 -22.64 0.10 3.40
N THR A 102 -23.83 -0.46 3.62
CA THR A 102 -24.17 -1.84 3.24
C THR A 102 -25.36 -1.91 2.27
N SER A 103 -25.78 -0.76 1.74
CA SER A 103 -26.98 -0.61 0.90
C SER A 103 -26.79 -1.09 -0.53
N ASN A 104 -25.57 -1.02 -1.07
CA ASN A 104 -25.24 -1.41 -2.44
C ASN A 104 -23.84 -2.07 -2.51
N PRO A 105 -23.52 -2.82 -3.59
CA PRO A 105 -22.28 -3.58 -3.67
C PRO A 105 -21.00 -2.74 -3.69
N ASP A 106 -21.02 -1.58 -4.33
CA ASP A 106 -19.87 -0.67 -4.37
C ASP A 106 -19.63 -0.05 -2.97
N ALA A 107 -20.68 0.43 -2.30
CA ALA A 107 -20.59 0.97 -0.95
C ALA A 107 -20.09 -0.08 0.06
N LEU A 108 -20.59 -1.31 -0.05
CA LEU A 108 -20.19 -2.41 0.82
C LEU A 108 -18.70 -2.73 0.64
N ILE A 109 -18.21 -2.82 -0.59
CA ILE A 109 -16.80 -3.15 -0.83
C ILE A 109 -15.87 -2.00 -0.42
N ASN A 110 -16.29 -0.75 -0.65
CA ASN A 110 -15.59 0.45 -0.20
C ASN A 110 -15.48 0.49 1.33
N THR A 111 -16.57 0.15 2.04
CA THR A 111 -16.59 0.14 3.50
C THR A 111 -15.71 -0.95 4.08
N VAL A 112 -15.75 -2.15 3.48
CA VAL A 112 -14.85 -3.25 3.88
C VAL A 112 -13.39 -2.85 3.62
N TRP A 113 -13.10 -2.18 2.50
CA TRP A 113 -11.77 -1.65 2.20
C TRP A 113 -11.30 -0.64 3.25
N LEU A 114 -12.15 0.34 3.59
CA LEU A 114 -11.84 1.36 4.59
C LEU A 114 -11.63 0.73 5.98
N ASN A 115 -12.50 -0.20 6.38
CA ASN A 115 -12.37 -0.93 7.64
C ASN A 115 -11.04 -1.70 7.72
N ASN A 116 -10.64 -2.37 6.64
CA ASN A 116 -9.35 -3.07 6.59
C ASN A 116 -8.17 -2.10 6.68
N ALA A 117 -8.23 -0.95 6.02
CA ALA A 117 -7.21 0.10 6.12
C ALA A 117 -7.11 0.65 7.54
N MET A 118 -8.25 0.94 8.19
CA MET A 118 -8.32 1.55 9.52
C MET A 118 -7.96 0.59 10.66
N HIS A 119 -8.55 -0.60 10.68
CA HIS A 119 -8.39 -1.54 11.80
C HIS A 119 -7.20 -2.49 11.62
N PHE A 120 -6.93 -2.91 10.39
CA PHE A 120 -5.80 -3.81 10.10
C PHE A 120 -4.56 -3.06 9.64
N GLY A 121 -4.63 -1.74 9.42
CA GLY A 121 -3.47 -0.93 9.04
C GLY A 121 -2.87 -1.34 7.70
N MET A 122 -3.69 -1.85 6.78
CA MET A 122 -3.30 -2.11 5.39
C MET A 122 -3.10 -0.77 4.68
N ARG A 123 -2.01 -0.63 3.93
CA ARG A 123 -1.61 0.66 3.33
C ARG A 123 -1.42 0.61 1.84
N SER A 124 -1.12 -0.56 1.28
CA SER A 124 -0.82 -0.69 -0.14
C SER A 124 -1.93 -1.44 -0.87
N SER A 125 -2.22 -1.01 -2.10
CA SER A 125 -3.14 -1.73 -2.98
C SER A 125 -2.72 -3.19 -3.18
N GLN A 126 -1.41 -3.48 -3.13
CA GLN A 126 -0.87 -4.83 -3.19
C GLN A 126 -1.26 -5.68 -1.97
N GLU A 127 -1.17 -5.13 -0.75
CA GLU A 127 -1.64 -5.84 0.46
C GLU A 127 -3.11 -6.22 0.33
N HIS A 128 -3.95 -5.30 -0.15
CA HIS A 128 -5.37 -5.60 -0.39
C HIS A 128 -5.56 -6.64 -1.52
N GLN A 129 -4.78 -6.57 -2.61
CA GLN A 129 -4.90 -7.48 -3.75
C GLN A 129 -4.50 -8.93 -3.42
N ASP A 130 -3.47 -9.09 -2.57
CA ASP A 130 -2.93 -10.40 -2.20
C ASP A 130 -3.75 -11.07 -1.10
N MET A 131 -4.49 -10.27 -0.34
CA MET A 131 -5.34 -10.72 0.75
C MET A 131 -6.28 -11.85 0.33
N LYS A 132 -6.31 -12.87 1.18
CA LYS A 132 -7.20 -14.03 1.06
C LYS A 132 -8.30 -13.98 2.11
N PHE A 133 -9.39 -14.70 1.85
CA PHE A 133 -10.52 -14.73 2.76
C PHE A 133 -10.13 -15.31 4.13
N GLY A 134 -9.31 -16.37 4.14
CA GLY A 134 -8.82 -17.00 5.37
C GLY A 134 -7.78 -16.18 6.16
N ASP A 135 -7.36 -15.02 5.66
CA ASP A 135 -6.45 -14.14 6.42
C ASP A 135 -7.18 -13.40 7.54
N ILE A 136 -8.52 -13.41 7.51
CA ILE A 136 -9.36 -12.84 8.56
C ILE A 136 -10.20 -13.94 9.20
N GLU A 137 -10.11 -14.01 10.53
CA GLU A 137 -10.86 -14.98 11.33
C GLU A 137 -11.82 -14.26 12.27
N MET A 138 -13.05 -14.76 12.37
CA MET A 138 -14.02 -14.30 13.37
C MET A 138 -13.72 -14.96 14.71
N LYS A 139 -13.64 -14.16 15.77
CA LYS A 139 -13.39 -14.60 17.14
C LYS A 139 -14.34 -13.88 18.10
N VAL A 140 -14.42 -14.39 19.33
CA VAL A 140 -15.25 -13.82 20.41
C VAL A 140 -14.38 -13.69 21.64
N THR A 141 -14.45 -12.54 22.31
CA THR A 141 -13.76 -12.34 23.59
C THR A 141 -14.44 -13.13 24.70
N SER A 142 -13.78 -13.28 25.85
CA SER A 142 -14.39 -13.85 27.06
C SER A 142 -15.65 -13.11 27.51
N GLY A 143 -15.75 -11.80 27.21
CA GLY A 143 -16.94 -10.98 27.48
C GLY A 143 -18.03 -11.05 26.40
N GLY A 144 -17.93 -11.97 25.44
CA GLY A 144 -18.94 -12.15 24.39
C GLY A 144 -18.86 -11.16 23.22
N VAL A 145 -17.83 -10.30 23.17
CA VAL A 145 -17.67 -9.32 22.09
C VAL A 145 -17.08 -9.99 20.86
N GLN A 146 -17.82 -9.98 19.75
CA GLN A 146 -17.33 -10.50 18.48
C GLN A 146 -16.30 -9.55 17.87
N TYR A 147 -15.27 -10.11 17.25
CA TYR A 147 -14.26 -9.35 16.52
C TYR A 147 -13.69 -10.17 15.37
N PHE A 148 -13.04 -9.48 14.44
CA PHE A 148 -12.23 -10.09 13.39
C PHE A 148 -10.76 -9.85 13.69
N GLU A 149 -9.94 -10.88 13.51
CA GLU A 149 -8.49 -10.83 13.66
C GLU A 149 -7.82 -11.08 12.31
N PHE A 150 -6.85 -10.23 11.97
CA PHE A 150 -6.11 -10.35 10.71
C PHE A 150 -4.76 -11.03 10.95
N THR A 151 -4.50 -12.10 10.19
CA THR A 151 -3.21 -12.80 10.19
C THR A 151 -2.40 -12.34 8.99
N GLU A 152 -1.31 -11.62 9.24
CA GLU A 152 -0.41 -11.17 8.19
C GLU A 152 0.37 -12.35 7.60
N ARG A 153 0.09 -12.68 6.34
CA ARG A 153 1.05 -13.47 5.54
C ARG A 153 2.31 -12.62 5.39
N GLN A 154 3.48 -13.17 5.69
CA GLN A 154 4.77 -12.49 5.57
C GLN A 154 4.96 -11.96 4.14
N THR A 155 4.55 -10.71 3.86
CA THR A 155 4.79 -10.04 2.58
C THR A 155 6.07 -9.22 2.68
N ASN A 156 6.84 -9.23 1.58
CA ASN A 156 8.21 -8.72 1.48
C ASN A 156 8.44 -7.24 1.86
N SER A 157 7.40 -6.45 2.18
CA SER A 157 7.49 -5.03 2.50
C SER A 157 7.96 -4.73 3.94
N ARG A 158 8.10 -5.76 4.78
CA ARG A 158 8.47 -5.65 6.20
C ARG A 158 9.82 -6.29 6.53
N LYS A 159 10.78 -6.24 5.61
CA LYS A 159 12.18 -6.69 5.81
C LYS A 159 13.04 -5.73 6.64
N GLY A 160 12.44 -4.96 7.53
CA GLY A 160 13.18 -4.20 8.55
C GLY A 160 13.20 -5.01 9.84
N GLU A 161 14.37 -5.22 10.45
CA GLU A 161 14.47 -5.70 11.83
C GLU A 161 13.56 -4.83 12.72
N GLY A 162 12.56 -5.47 13.35
CA GLY A 162 11.54 -4.81 14.18
C GLY A 162 10.12 -4.72 13.58
N SER A 163 9.87 -5.30 12.40
CA SER A 163 8.61 -5.09 11.66
C SER A 163 7.54 -6.19 11.80
N VAL A 164 7.61 -7.04 12.83
CA VAL A 164 6.50 -7.95 13.19
C VAL A 164 5.65 -7.22 14.23
N ARG A 165 4.34 -7.08 13.98
CA ARG A 165 3.45 -6.47 14.99
C ARG A 165 3.49 -7.34 16.24
N ALA A 166 3.60 -6.71 17.42
CA ALA A 166 3.58 -7.41 18.70
C ALA A 166 2.27 -8.20 18.90
N PHE A 167 1.18 -7.75 18.28
CA PHE A 167 -0.13 -8.40 18.33
C PHE A 167 -0.79 -8.40 16.96
N ALA A 168 -1.60 -9.42 16.70
CA ALA A 168 -2.45 -9.49 15.52
C ALA A 168 -3.46 -8.33 15.53
N PRO A 169 -3.65 -7.61 14.40
CA PRO A 169 -4.62 -6.52 14.31
C PRO A 169 -6.06 -7.03 14.46
N LYS A 170 -6.91 -6.25 15.14
CA LYS A 170 -8.27 -6.65 15.50
C LYS A 170 -9.29 -5.56 15.14
N MET A 171 -10.49 -6.00 14.77
CA MET A 171 -11.63 -5.17 14.41
C MET A 171 -12.84 -5.64 15.21
N PHE A 172 -13.20 -4.89 16.26
CA PHE A 172 -14.23 -5.27 17.23
C PHE A 172 -15.63 -4.84 16.79
N ALA A 173 -16.64 -5.60 17.22
CA ALA A 173 -18.02 -5.18 17.10
C ALA A 173 -18.27 -3.97 18.01
N THR A 174 -18.91 -2.96 17.46
CA THR A 174 -19.43 -1.82 18.21
C THR A 174 -20.94 -1.98 18.40
N SER A 175 -21.38 -1.96 19.65
CA SER A 175 -22.80 -1.97 20.01
C SER A 175 -23.46 -0.71 19.46
N ASP A 176 -24.69 -0.85 18.93
CA ASP A 176 -25.57 0.25 18.51
C ASP A 176 -25.03 1.22 17.45
N ASN A 177 -23.90 0.91 16.82
CA ASN A 177 -23.35 1.68 15.71
C ASN A 177 -23.82 1.11 14.35
N PRO A 178 -24.49 1.90 13.49
CA PRO A 178 -24.88 1.45 12.14
C PRO A 178 -23.67 1.17 11.23
N ARG A 179 -22.50 1.73 11.55
CA ARG A 179 -21.21 1.55 10.86
C ARG A 179 -20.34 0.46 11.50
N CYS A 180 -20.95 -0.42 12.31
CA CYS A 180 -20.23 -1.48 13.01
C CYS A 180 -19.45 -2.37 12.01
N PRO A 181 -18.11 -2.42 12.12
CA PRO A 181 -17.30 -3.04 11.09
C PRO A 181 -17.47 -4.56 11.04
N VAL A 182 -17.80 -5.19 12.17
CA VAL A 182 -18.18 -6.62 12.23
C VAL A 182 -19.49 -6.87 11.50
N LYS A 183 -20.50 -6.00 11.65
CA LYS A 183 -21.77 -6.13 10.91
C LYS A 183 -21.54 -5.96 9.41
N THR A 184 -20.78 -4.94 9.01
CA THR A 184 -20.41 -4.73 7.59
C THR A 184 -19.73 -5.96 7.00
N PHE A 185 -18.75 -6.54 7.69
CA PHE A 185 -18.04 -7.71 7.20
C PHE A 185 -18.94 -8.95 7.11
N LYS A 186 -19.84 -9.17 8.07
CA LYS A 186 -20.86 -10.24 7.99
C LYS A 186 -21.79 -10.05 6.79
N THR A 187 -22.23 -8.83 6.52
CA THR A 187 -23.00 -8.53 5.31
C THR A 187 -22.19 -8.85 4.07
N TYR A 188 -20.90 -8.49 4.04
CA TYR A 188 -20.01 -8.85 2.93
C TYR A 188 -19.91 -10.36 2.73
N MET A 189 -19.75 -11.14 3.80
CA MET A 189 -19.76 -12.61 3.72
C MET A 189 -21.06 -13.17 3.14
N ASN A 190 -22.21 -12.64 3.57
CA ASN A 190 -23.52 -13.12 3.12
C ASN A 190 -23.82 -12.75 1.66
N ARG A 191 -23.26 -11.64 1.17
CA ARG A 191 -23.41 -11.19 -0.22
C ARG A 191 -22.41 -11.88 -1.17
N ARG A 192 -21.53 -12.76 -0.67
CA ARG A 192 -20.54 -13.50 -1.46
C ARG A 192 -21.04 -14.91 -1.81
N PRO A 193 -20.62 -15.48 -2.97
CA PRO A 193 -20.87 -16.89 -3.27
C PRO A 193 -20.27 -17.80 -2.19
N THR A 194 -20.97 -18.86 -1.79
CA THR A 194 -20.52 -19.79 -0.74
C THR A 194 -19.15 -20.40 -1.03
N ASP A 195 -18.86 -20.73 -2.29
CA ASP A 195 -17.56 -21.26 -2.72
C ASP A 195 -16.39 -20.28 -2.54
N SER A 196 -16.68 -18.99 -2.39
CA SER A 196 -15.67 -17.94 -2.19
C SER A 196 -15.30 -17.70 -0.72
N LEU A 197 -15.89 -18.47 0.21
CA LEU A 197 -15.62 -18.42 1.65
C LEU A 197 -14.49 -19.39 2.06
N LYS A 198 -13.79 -20.00 1.10
CA LYS A 198 -12.66 -20.90 1.37
C LYS A 198 -11.42 -20.08 1.76
N PRO A 199 -10.52 -20.62 2.61
CA PRO A 199 -9.35 -19.87 3.09
C PRO A 199 -8.47 -19.26 1.99
N ASP A 200 -8.29 -19.96 0.86
CA ASP A 200 -7.46 -19.52 -0.25
C ASP A 200 -8.18 -18.65 -1.30
N SER A 201 -9.49 -18.48 -1.17
CA SER A 201 -10.28 -17.60 -2.02
C SER A 201 -9.82 -16.16 -1.87
N LYS A 202 -9.91 -15.39 -2.96
CA LYS A 202 -9.55 -13.98 -2.95
C LYS A 202 -10.45 -13.19 -2.00
N PHE A 203 -9.87 -12.22 -1.28
CA PHE A 203 -10.64 -11.40 -0.37
C PHE A 203 -11.56 -10.45 -1.13
N TYR A 204 -11.01 -9.59 -2.00
CA TYR A 204 -11.82 -8.68 -2.82
C TYR A 204 -12.28 -9.38 -4.10
N LEU A 205 -13.60 -9.40 -4.29
CA LEU A 205 -14.26 -10.01 -5.42
C LEU A 205 -14.87 -8.96 -6.34
N SER A 206 -14.96 -9.27 -7.62
CA SER A 206 -15.63 -8.42 -8.60
C SER A 206 -17.14 -8.42 -8.38
N ILE A 207 -17.76 -7.26 -8.57
CA ILE A 207 -19.22 -7.09 -8.51
C ILE A 207 -19.84 -7.81 -9.71
N LEU A 208 -21.00 -8.43 -9.51
CA LEU A 208 -21.72 -9.09 -10.60
C LEU A 208 -22.20 -8.05 -11.63
N PRO A 209 -22.09 -8.34 -12.95
CA PRO A 209 -22.43 -7.38 -13.99
C PRO A 209 -23.83 -6.78 -13.89
N ARG A 210 -24.81 -7.56 -13.42
CA ARG A 210 -26.21 -7.12 -13.24
C ARG A 210 -26.39 -5.99 -12.23
N TYR A 211 -25.41 -5.76 -11.35
CA TYR A 211 -25.44 -4.67 -10.37
C TYR A 211 -24.63 -3.46 -10.81
N HIS A 212 -23.96 -3.51 -11.96
CA HIS A 212 -23.39 -2.31 -12.55
C HIS A 212 -24.53 -1.41 -13.03
N ASN A 213 -24.47 -0.13 -12.64
CA ASN A 213 -25.40 0.92 -13.07
C ASN A 213 -26.87 0.75 -12.60
N LYS A 214 -27.19 -0.18 -11.69
CA LYS A 214 -28.49 -0.17 -11.03
C LYS A 214 -28.58 1.04 -10.09
N GLY A 215 -29.70 1.76 -10.15
CA GLY A 215 -30.02 2.81 -9.20
C GLY A 215 -30.17 2.25 -7.78
N HIS A 216 -30.21 3.14 -6.79
CA HIS A 216 -30.19 2.81 -5.36
C HIS A 216 -31.28 1.80 -4.92
N ASP A 217 -32.37 1.66 -5.66
CA ASP A 217 -33.61 1.02 -5.19
C ASP A 217 -33.86 -0.41 -5.70
N ASP A 218 -32.96 -1.01 -6.50
CA ASP A 218 -33.23 -2.26 -7.24
C ASP A 218 -32.25 -3.42 -6.93
N PHE A 219 -31.60 -3.40 -5.75
CA PHE A 219 -30.58 -4.40 -5.38
C PHE A 219 -31.12 -5.66 -4.67
N ASP A 220 -32.33 -5.60 -4.08
CA ASP A 220 -32.95 -6.69 -3.30
C ASP A 220 -34.23 -7.28 -3.95
N THR A 221 -34.57 -6.86 -5.17
CA THR A 221 -35.80 -7.26 -5.90
C THR A 221 -35.71 -8.62 -6.58
N GLU A 222 -34.50 -9.07 -6.91
CA GLU A 222 -34.24 -10.40 -7.45
C GLU A 222 -33.83 -11.32 -6.30
N ASN A 223 -34.47 -12.49 -6.18
CA ASN A 223 -34.32 -13.54 -5.14
C ASN A 223 -32.88 -14.09 -4.91
N THR A 224 -31.85 -13.40 -5.39
CA THR A 224 -30.44 -13.71 -5.22
C THR A 224 -29.78 -12.72 -4.26
N ASN A 225 -29.51 -13.17 -3.04
CA ASN A 225 -28.79 -12.39 -2.02
C ASN A 225 -27.29 -12.16 -2.36
N ILE A 226 -26.82 -12.53 -3.56
CA ILE A 226 -25.40 -12.55 -3.92
C ILE A 226 -25.08 -11.35 -4.80
N TRP A 227 -24.08 -10.55 -4.42
CA TRP A 227 -23.65 -9.36 -5.15
C TRP A 227 -22.32 -9.50 -5.88
N TYR A 228 -21.48 -10.45 -5.46
CA TYR A 228 -20.14 -10.62 -5.98
C TYR A 228 -20.01 -11.92 -6.76
N ASN A 229 -19.11 -11.94 -7.75
CA ASN A 229 -18.74 -13.16 -8.46
C ASN A 229 -17.45 -13.74 -7.87
N MET A 230 -17.05 -14.96 -8.26
CA MET A 230 -15.83 -15.58 -7.74
C MET A 230 -14.53 -15.00 -8.33
N GLN A 231 -14.62 -14.07 -9.30
CA GLN A 231 -13.44 -13.47 -9.90
C GLN A 231 -12.84 -12.43 -8.95
N PRO A 232 -11.49 -12.36 -8.84
CA PRO A 232 -10.85 -11.28 -8.10
C PRO A 232 -11.26 -9.91 -8.65
N MET A 233 -11.30 -8.92 -7.78
CA MET A 233 -11.40 -7.53 -8.20
C MET A 233 -10.17 -7.12 -9.01
N ASP A 234 -10.38 -6.34 -10.08
CA ASP A 234 -9.28 -5.77 -10.86
C ASP A 234 -8.37 -4.89 -10.00
N LYS A 235 -7.06 -5.01 -10.23
CA LYS A 235 -6.03 -4.31 -9.45
C LYS A 235 -6.10 -2.80 -9.59
N ASN A 236 -6.46 -2.30 -10.77
CA ASN A 236 -6.58 -0.87 -11.01
C ASN A 236 -7.85 -0.36 -10.32
N LYS A 237 -8.96 -1.10 -10.44
CA LYS A 237 -10.20 -0.77 -9.70
C LYS A 237 -9.97 -0.68 -8.19
N LEU A 238 -9.26 -1.65 -7.61
CA LEU A 238 -8.92 -1.66 -6.18
C LEU A 238 -7.99 -0.50 -5.79
N GLY A 239 -7.03 -0.16 -6.66
CA GLY A 239 -6.12 0.98 -6.46
C GLY A 239 -6.79 2.35 -6.61
N GLU A 240 -7.91 2.42 -7.32
CA GLU A 240 -8.65 3.66 -7.59
C GLU A 240 -9.82 3.90 -6.63
N LEU A 241 -10.14 2.99 -5.70
CA LEU A 241 -11.30 3.12 -4.81
C LEU A 241 -11.36 4.47 -4.09
N VAL A 242 -10.25 4.89 -3.46
CA VAL A 242 -10.16 6.19 -2.75
C VAL A 242 -10.41 7.34 -3.73
N LYS A 243 -9.78 7.31 -4.90
CA LYS A 243 -9.94 8.34 -5.93
C LYS A 243 -11.41 8.44 -6.37
N VAL A 244 -12.04 7.32 -6.68
CA VAL A 244 -13.45 7.27 -7.12
C VAL A 244 -14.40 7.71 -6.00
N MET A 245 -14.13 7.33 -4.75
CA MET A 245 -14.92 7.78 -3.60
C MET A 245 -14.79 9.30 -3.41
N SER A 246 -13.59 9.85 -3.45
CA SER A 246 -13.37 11.30 -3.33
C SER A 246 -14.02 12.08 -4.47
N GLU A 247 -13.87 11.63 -5.72
CA GLU A 247 -14.49 12.28 -6.88
C GLU A 247 -16.03 12.29 -6.80
N LYS A 248 -16.65 11.23 -6.29
CA LYS A 248 -18.11 11.17 -6.06
C LYS A 248 -18.54 11.86 -4.75
N GLY A 249 -17.62 11.95 -3.80
CA GLY A 249 -17.80 12.51 -2.47
C GLY A 249 -17.86 14.04 -2.44
N GLY A 250 -17.36 14.70 -3.48
CA GLY A 250 -17.36 16.16 -3.62
C GLY A 250 -16.10 16.78 -3.04
#